data_AF-A0A374WU48-F1
#
_entry.id   AF-A0A374WU48-F1
#
_cell.length_a   1.000
_cell.length_b   1.000
_cell.length_c   1.000
_cell.angle_alpha   90.00
_cell.angle_beta   90.00
_cell.angle_gamma   90.00
#
_symmetry.space_group_name_H-M   'P 1'
#
loop_
_entity.id
_entity.type
_entity.pdbx_description
1 polymer ?
#
loop_
_entity_poly.entity_id
_entity_poly.type
_entity_poly.pdbx_seq_one_letter_code
_entity_poly.pdbx_strand_id
1 'polypeptide(L)'
;MFLSASYIQGLYSLGQKIMLLIFCLSFTVSVRAIRPAEEVKRVKADQILDTKQFNYLDKGSIITLQIVLPEQDKVVFESLMRIESTDKELYNLILSRSPQAGTELLWVCNSEVEKVRIGSPKDSIRTDTMSVGFSVRFPADSVYISANEHSYAFSSHGIRSDRGYRFHILGDKRSHLKLVEGHAELLSIGKEEQHLSAWYWILLIIVVDMIVFLGMHWRRRRQKRLKASNRIEILTSFGDEGERVKLPRYNAVYLFGGLQVFDRNGEEVSQRFSPLLRELFILLILRSAENGISSEELTTMLWFDKDDVSAKNNRAVNLSKLRVLVESVGGCTISKISGNWRVQFDKTAFVDYYECLPERIRPDSLTTERIKIIAALTAKGGLLNECDYLWLDTFKSRIADSLIESLLKYATLLDEHEAYDTKLLISDIIFRFDSVNEAALRLKCATYVSMRKQYMAKTTYEHFCREYKSLYDEPFEHSFNSIISQ
;
A
#
# COMPACT_ATOMS: atom_id res chain seq x y z
N MET A 1 -6.91 42.52 9.84
CA MET A 1 -6.20 42.14 8.59
C MET A 1 -4.70 41.83 8.79
N PHE A 2 -4.05 42.20 9.91
CA PHE A 2 -2.60 41.99 10.13
C PHE A 2 -2.20 40.71 10.91
N LEU A 3 -3.15 39.87 11.35
CA LEU A 3 -2.85 38.63 12.09
C LEU A 3 -2.87 37.36 11.22
N SER A 4 -3.52 37.39 10.05
CA SER A 4 -3.53 36.26 9.10
C SER A 4 -2.29 36.22 8.19
N ALA A 5 -1.59 37.34 8.01
CA ALA A 5 -0.38 37.41 7.20
C ALA A 5 0.82 36.71 7.87
N SER A 6 1.02 36.87 9.19
CA SER A 6 2.15 36.23 9.90
C SER A 6 2.06 34.70 9.94
N TYR A 7 0.85 34.13 9.94
CA TYR A 7 0.68 32.67 9.97
C TYR A 7 0.94 32.02 8.60
N ILE A 8 0.57 32.71 7.51
CA ILE A 8 0.83 32.25 6.14
C ILE A 8 2.32 32.41 5.83
N GLN A 9 2.97 33.47 6.31
CA GLN A 9 4.41 33.68 6.12
C GLN A 9 5.26 32.67 6.93
N GLY A 10 4.78 32.25 8.12
CA GLY A 10 5.41 31.20 8.93
C GLY A 10 5.33 29.79 8.31
N LEU A 11 4.18 29.42 7.72
CA LEU A 11 4.01 28.13 7.05
C LEU A 11 4.79 28.05 5.73
N TYR A 12 4.84 29.13 4.94
CA TYR A 12 5.66 29.18 3.73
C TYR A 12 7.17 29.09 4.04
N SER A 13 7.63 29.73 5.13
CA SER A 13 9.02 29.62 5.60
C SER A 13 9.37 28.20 6.08
N LEU A 14 8.43 27.50 6.74
CA LEU A 14 8.69 26.14 7.23
C LEU A 14 8.74 25.13 6.06
N GLY A 15 7.84 25.26 5.09
CA GLY A 15 7.84 24.43 3.88
C GLY A 15 9.09 24.66 3.03
N GLN A 16 9.52 25.92 2.87
CA GLN A 16 10.78 26.23 2.18
C GLN A 16 12.00 25.74 2.95
N LYS A 17 12.02 25.82 4.29
CA LYS A 17 13.11 25.27 5.11
C LYS A 17 13.19 23.76 5.05
N ILE A 18 12.05 23.06 5.00
CA ILE A 18 12.01 21.60 4.84
C ILE A 18 12.42 21.19 3.43
N MET A 19 11.97 21.91 2.40
CA MET A 19 12.43 21.68 1.01
C MET A 19 13.91 22.00 0.84
N LEU A 20 14.44 23.07 1.46
CA LEU A 20 15.88 23.35 1.50
C LEU A 20 16.63 22.30 2.31
N LEU A 21 16.07 21.75 3.37
CA LEU A 21 16.71 20.67 4.13
C LEU A 21 16.76 19.38 3.29
N ILE A 22 15.69 19.05 2.58
CA ILE A 22 15.61 17.88 1.69
C ILE A 22 16.51 18.09 0.45
N PHE A 23 16.56 19.32 -0.09
CA PHE A 23 17.44 19.68 -1.20
C PHE A 23 18.91 19.68 -0.77
N CYS A 24 19.24 20.20 0.42
CA CYS A 24 20.58 20.09 1.00
C CYS A 24 20.95 18.65 1.35
N LEU A 25 20.03 17.82 1.85
CA LEU A 25 20.26 16.40 2.12
C LEU A 25 20.41 15.57 0.84
N SER A 26 19.76 15.96 -0.26
CA SER A 26 19.93 15.31 -1.58
C SER A 26 21.17 15.80 -2.34
N PHE A 27 21.61 17.05 -2.11
CA PHE A 27 22.89 17.55 -2.61
C PHE A 27 24.10 17.05 -1.81
N THR A 28 24.01 16.91 -0.47
CA THR A 28 25.10 16.29 0.32
C THR A 28 25.26 14.80 0.03
N VAL A 29 24.21 14.13 -0.41
CA VAL A 29 24.27 12.73 -0.88
C VAL A 29 24.73 12.63 -2.35
N SER A 30 24.58 13.67 -3.17
CA SER A 30 25.00 13.64 -4.59
C SER A 30 26.38 14.23 -4.90
N VAL A 31 27.00 14.99 -4.00
CA VAL A 31 28.32 15.65 -4.26
C VAL A 31 29.52 14.89 -3.67
N ARG A 32 29.37 13.61 -3.29
CA ARG A 32 30.53 12.76 -3.02
C ARG A 32 30.38 11.32 -3.49
N ALA A 33 29.97 11.18 -4.75
CA ALA A 33 30.21 9.96 -5.52
C ALA A 33 31.25 10.24 -6.62
N ILE A 34 32.39 10.83 -6.24
CA ILE A 34 33.64 10.45 -6.90
C ILE A 34 33.83 9.00 -6.46
N ARG A 35 33.53 8.04 -7.33
CA ARG A 35 33.91 6.65 -7.07
C ARG A 35 35.41 6.68 -6.75
N PRO A 36 35.85 6.34 -5.52
CA PRO A 36 37.26 6.08 -5.33
C PRO A 36 37.61 4.98 -6.33
N ALA A 37 38.72 5.12 -7.05
CA ALA A 37 39.19 4.06 -7.93
C ALA A 37 39.16 2.75 -7.13
N GLU A 38 38.40 1.76 -7.60
CA GLU A 38 38.28 0.47 -6.91
C GLU A 38 39.71 -0.05 -6.70
N GLU A 39 40.14 -0.10 -5.45
CA GLU A 39 41.50 -0.48 -5.13
C GLU A 39 41.62 -2.00 -5.33
N VAL A 40 42.22 -2.38 -6.46
CA VAL A 40 42.46 -3.78 -6.80
C VAL A 40 43.49 -4.33 -5.81
N LYS A 41 43.04 -5.15 -4.86
CA LYS A 41 43.94 -5.80 -3.90
C LYS A 41 44.58 -7.02 -4.56
N ARG A 42 45.88 -7.20 -4.30
CA ARG A 42 46.62 -8.39 -4.71
C ARG A 42 46.54 -9.40 -3.59
N VAL A 43 45.93 -10.55 -3.86
CA VAL A 43 45.80 -11.65 -2.90
C VAL A 43 46.80 -12.72 -3.30
N LYS A 44 47.70 -13.07 -2.38
CA LYS A 44 48.67 -14.17 -2.56
C LYS A 44 47.92 -15.48 -2.83
N ALA A 45 48.22 -16.11 -3.96
CA ALA A 45 47.49 -17.24 -4.52
C ALA A 45 48.44 -18.30 -5.14
N ASP A 46 49.58 -18.54 -4.50
CA ASP A 46 50.61 -19.51 -4.97
C ASP A 46 50.07 -20.93 -5.22
N GLN A 47 48.97 -21.30 -4.54
CA GLN A 47 48.31 -22.60 -4.71
C GLN A 47 47.79 -22.84 -6.14
N ILE A 48 47.57 -21.78 -6.93
CA ILE A 48 47.16 -21.87 -8.34
C ILE A 48 48.25 -22.55 -9.20
N LEU A 49 49.51 -22.51 -8.74
CA LEU A 49 50.66 -23.05 -9.47
C LEU A 49 50.86 -24.57 -9.30
N ASP A 50 50.21 -25.19 -8.31
CA ASP A 50 50.42 -26.60 -7.92
C ASP A 50 49.13 -27.45 -7.97
N THR A 51 48.01 -26.89 -8.43
CA THR A 51 46.69 -27.56 -8.39
C THR A 51 46.24 -28.05 -9.76
N LYS A 52 45.68 -29.27 -9.84
CA LYS A 52 44.98 -29.80 -11.03
C LYS A 52 43.59 -29.14 -11.25
N GLN A 53 43.28 -28.06 -10.55
CA GLN A 53 41.98 -27.42 -10.56
C GLN A 53 41.97 -26.19 -11.48
N PHE A 54 40.80 -25.85 -12.02
CA PHE A 54 40.63 -24.62 -12.79
C PHE A 54 40.41 -23.44 -11.84
N ASN A 55 41.13 -22.35 -12.07
CA ASN A 55 41.07 -21.12 -11.28
C ASN A 55 40.50 -19.98 -12.13
N TYR A 56 39.57 -19.21 -11.58
CA TYR A 56 38.94 -18.09 -12.27
C TYR A 56 39.72 -16.81 -12.02
N LEU A 57 39.99 -16.07 -13.09
CA LEU A 57 40.81 -14.86 -13.07
C LEU A 57 39.91 -13.62 -13.07
N ASP A 58 39.07 -13.45 -12.04
CA ASP A 58 37.97 -12.47 -12.02
C ASP A 58 38.35 -11.05 -12.48
N LYS A 59 39.46 -10.48 -11.95
CA LYS A 59 39.99 -9.18 -12.39
C LYS A 59 41.38 -9.29 -13.02
N GLY A 60 41.91 -10.50 -13.11
CA GLY A 60 43.23 -10.80 -13.64
C GLY A 60 44.15 -11.47 -12.62
N SER A 61 45.37 -11.74 -13.05
CA SER A 61 46.41 -12.35 -12.22
C SER A 61 47.79 -11.84 -12.60
N ILE A 62 48.71 -11.94 -11.64
CA ILE A 62 50.14 -11.72 -11.84
C ILE A 62 50.84 -12.97 -11.34
N ILE A 63 51.52 -13.68 -12.24
CA ILE A 63 52.31 -14.87 -11.95
C ILE A 63 53.76 -14.53 -12.24
N THR A 64 54.64 -14.65 -11.25
CA THR A 64 56.07 -14.38 -11.39
C THR A 64 56.84 -15.67 -11.15
N LEU A 65 57.71 -16.03 -12.10
CA LEU A 65 58.55 -17.21 -12.07
C LEU A 65 60.01 -16.79 -12.10
N GLN A 66 60.79 -17.22 -11.11
CA GLN A 66 62.24 -17.06 -11.13
C GLN A 66 62.90 -18.36 -11.58
N ILE A 67 63.66 -18.30 -12.66
CA ILE A 67 64.18 -19.49 -13.35
C ILE A 67 65.70 -19.37 -13.49
N VAL A 68 66.43 -20.41 -13.13
CA VAL A 68 67.87 -20.52 -13.42
C VAL A 68 68.05 -20.89 -14.88
N LEU A 69 68.78 -20.05 -15.61
CA LEU A 69 69.21 -20.28 -16.98
C LEU A 69 70.47 -21.16 -16.99
N PRO A 70 70.58 -22.13 -17.91
CA PRO A 70 71.82 -22.88 -18.10
C PRO A 70 72.91 -22.01 -18.75
N GLU A 71 74.16 -22.51 -18.68
CA GLU A 71 75.36 -21.87 -19.24
C GLU A 71 75.18 -21.45 -20.71
N GLN A 72 75.85 -20.36 -21.11
CA GLN A 72 75.59 -19.63 -22.37
C GLN A 72 75.76 -20.47 -23.65
N ASP A 73 76.49 -21.59 -23.61
CA ASP A 73 76.76 -22.43 -24.77
C ASP A 73 75.68 -23.48 -25.05
N LYS A 74 74.66 -23.60 -24.17
CA LYS A 74 73.55 -24.56 -24.36
C LYS A 74 72.37 -23.92 -25.07
N VAL A 75 71.86 -24.62 -26.08
CA VAL A 75 70.58 -24.27 -26.73
C VAL A 75 69.44 -24.75 -25.83
N VAL A 76 68.51 -23.85 -25.51
CA VAL A 76 67.34 -24.12 -24.70
C VAL A 76 66.08 -23.83 -25.51
N PHE A 77 65.14 -24.75 -25.52
CA PHE A 77 63.81 -24.54 -26.07
C PHE A 77 62.81 -25.30 -25.20
N GLU A 78 62.28 -24.63 -24.18
CA GLU A 78 61.49 -25.28 -23.14
C GLU A 78 60.26 -24.44 -22.76
N SER A 79 59.17 -25.14 -22.44
CA SER A 79 57.89 -24.56 -22.00
C SER A 79 58.04 -24.04 -20.57
N LEU A 80 57.90 -22.73 -20.37
CA LEU A 80 57.91 -22.13 -19.04
C LEU A 80 56.61 -22.38 -18.30
N MET A 81 55.49 -22.18 -19.00
CA MET A 81 54.15 -22.26 -18.43
C MET A 81 53.15 -22.61 -19.53
N ARG A 82 52.32 -23.62 -19.26
CA ARG A 82 51.18 -23.98 -20.10
C ARG A 82 49.89 -23.65 -19.36
N ILE A 83 48.95 -23.03 -20.05
CA ILE A 83 47.63 -22.69 -19.52
C ILE A 83 46.57 -23.43 -20.33
N GLU A 84 45.69 -24.14 -19.64
CA GLU A 84 44.54 -24.82 -20.21
C GLU A 84 43.26 -24.10 -19.75
N SER A 85 42.43 -23.65 -20.68
CA SER A 85 41.11 -23.11 -20.37
C SER A 85 40.06 -24.22 -20.22
N THR A 86 38.95 -23.94 -19.54
CA THR A 86 37.78 -24.84 -19.48
C THR A 86 37.27 -25.26 -20.87
N ASP A 87 37.48 -24.40 -21.87
CA ASP A 87 37.04 -24.62 -23.26
C ASP A 87 38.09 -25.39 -24.09
N LYS A 88 39.11 -25.95 -23.43
CA LYS A 88 40.24 -26.72 -24.00
C LYS A 88 41.17 -25.92 -24.92
N GLU A 89 41.10 -24.59 -24.87
CA GLU A 89 42.11 -23.73 -25.48
C GLU A 89 43.45 -23.88 -24.72
N LEU A 90 44.54 -24.04 -25.47
CA LEU A 90 45.87 -24.26 -24.92
C LEU A 90 46.78 -23.08 -25.26
N TYR A 91 47.29 -22.46 -24.21
CA TYR A 91 48.27 -21.39 -24.28
C TYR A 91 49.60 -21.89 -23.73
N ASN A 92 50.70 -21.52 -24.36
CA ASN A 92 52.02 -21.98 -23.97
C ASN A 92 53.05 -20.86 -24.09
N LEU A 93 53.68 -20.53 -22.98
CA LEU A 93 54.82 -19.62 -22.93
C LEU A 93 56.10 -20.43 -23.00
N ILE A 94 56.86 -20.26 -24.09
CA ILE A 94 58.09 -20.99 -24.36
C ILE A 94 59.27 -20.02 -24.33
N LEU A 95 60.36 -20.45 -23.68
CA LEU A 95 61.64 -19.77 -23.72
C LEU A 95 62.55 -20.45 -24.75
N SER A 96 63.03 -19.68 -25.72
CA SER A 96 64.06 -20.12 -26.65
C SER A 96 65.34 -19.33 -26.41
N ARG A 97 66.46 -20.02 -26.24
CA ARG A 97 67.79 -19.40 -26.13
C ARG A 97 68.75 -20.15 -27.03
N SER A 98 69.45 -19.42 -27.89
CA SER A 98 70.56 -19.97 -28.67
C SER A 98 71.73 -18.99 -28.75
N PRO A 99 72.98 -19.47 -28.88
CA PRO A 99 74.15 -18.59 -29.01
C PRO A 99 74.07 -17.62 -30.21
N GLN A 100 73.35 -17.99 -31.27
CA GLN A 100 73.25 -17.22 -32.52
C GLN A 100 72.04 -16.24 -32.54
N ALA A 101 70.92 -16.60 -31.91
CA ALA A 101 69.69 -15.81 -31.95
C ALA A 101 69.39 -15.05 -30.64
N GLY A 102 70.18 -15.27 -29.57
CA GLY A 102 69.91 -14.66 -28.27
C GLY A 102 68.74 -15.34 -27.55
N THR A 103 68.14 -14.63 -26.60
CA THR A 103 67.00 -15.11 -25.81
C THR A 103 65.69 -14.54 -26.36
N GLU A 104 64.74 -15.42 -26.67
CA GLU A 104 63.42 -15.08 -27.23
C GLU A 104 62.32 -15.73 -26.39
N LEU A 105 61.21 -15.02 -26.21
CA LEU A 105 59.97 -15.55 -25.64
C LEU A 105 58.95 -15.75 -26.75
N LEU A 106 58.33 -16.92 -26.72
CA LEU A 106 57.29 -17.32 -27.65
C LEU A 106 55.98 -17.50 -26.88
N TRP A 107 54.96 -16.77 -27.28
CA TRP A 107 53.60 -16.95 -26.81
C TRP A 107 52.82 -17.70 -27.90
N VAL A 108 52.49 -18.95 -27.60
CA VAL A 108 51.82 -19.86 -28.53
C VAL A 108 50.40 -20.09 -28.05
N CYS A 109 49.42 -19.82 -28.92
CA CYS A 109 48.02 -20.15 -28.68
C CYS A 109 47.51 -21.03 -29.82
N ASN A 110 47.23 -22.30 -29.55
CA ASN A 110 46.87 -23.30 -30.55
C ASN A 110 47.85 -23.37 -31.74
N SER A 111 47.57 -22.66 -32.85
CA SER A 111 48.41 -22.61 -34.07
C SER A 111 49.02 -21.22 -34.34
N GLU A 112 48.70 -20.21 -33.52
CA GLU A 112 49.24 -18.86 -33.62
C GLU A 112 50.46 -18.71 -32.70
N VAL A 113 51.51 -18.06 -33.21
CA VAL A 113 52.77 -17.87 -32.49
C VAL A 113 53.21 -16.42 -32.60
N GLU A 114 53.25 -15.74 -31.45
CA GLU A 114 53.89 -14.43 -31.31
C GLU A 114 55.26 -14.61 -30.65
N LYS A 115 56.27 -13.91 -31.17
CA LYS A 115 57.64 -14.01 -30.64
C LYS A 115 58.22 -12.64 -30.36
N VAL A 116 58.97 -12.53 -29.28
CA VAL A 116 59.67 -11.31 -28.89
C VAL A 116 61.10 -11.65 -28.47
N ARG A 117 62.07 -10.92 -29.02
CA ARG A 117 63.47 -11.03 -28.61
C ARG A 117 63.72 -10.15 -27.40
N ILE A 118 64.31 -10.73 -26.36
CA ILE A 118 64.66 -10.03 -25.14
C ILE A 118 66.02 -9.35 -25.33
N GLY A 119 66.08 -8.05 -25.07
CA GLY A 119 67.34 -7.30 -25.09
C GLY A 119 68.29 -7.78 -23.97
N SER A 120 69.58 -7.93 -24.26
CA SER A 120 70.58 -8.22 -23.23
C SER A 120 70.63 -7.06 -22.22
N PRO A 121 70.62 -7.32 -20.90
CA PRO A 121 70.70 -6.26 -19.91
C PRO A 121 72.03 -5.53 -20.08
N LYS A 122 71.97 -4.24 -20.42
CA LYS A 122 73.07 -3.31 -20.16
C LYS A 122 73.03 -3.03 -18.66
N ASP A 123 74.19 -3.18 -18.03
CA ASP A 123 74.45 -3.03 -16.60
C ASP A 123 74.26 -4.30 -15.74
N SER A 124 75.35 -5.07 -15.71
CA SER A 124 75.93 -5.76 -14.54
C SER A 124 74.98 -6.26 -13.44
N ILE A 125 74.82 -7.58 -13.34
CA ILE A 125 75.45 -8.46 -12.34
C ILE A 125 75.21 -9.90 -12.84
N ARG A 126 76.19 -10.79 -12.68
CA ARG A 126 76.06 -12.24 -12.97
C ARG A 126 74.97 -12.83 -12.08
N THR A 127 73.74 -12.84 -12.56
CA THR A 127 72.67 -13.65 -12.00
C THR A 127 72.33 -14.71 -13.03
N ASP A 128 72.64 -15.96 -12.71
CA ASP A 128 72.22 -17.12 -13.51
C ASP A 128 70.69 -17.30 -13.48
N THR A 129 69.96 -16.39 -12.84
CA THR A 129 68.51 -16.37 -12.70
C THR A 129 67.87 -15.28 -13.57
N MET A 130 66.72 -15.62 -14.15
CA MET A 130 65.85 -14.75 -14.93
C MET A 130 64.48 -14.72 -14.29
N SER A 131 63.94 -13.52 -14.08
CA SER A 131 62.57 -13.35 -13.61
C SER A 131 61.63 -13.15 -14.80
N VAL A 132 60.65 -14.05 -14.94
CA VAL A 132 59.62 -14.01 -15.97
C VAL A 132 58.27 -13.80 -15.30
N GLY A 133 57.62 -12.68 -15.59
CA GLY A 133 56.26 -12.39 -15.13
C GLY A 133 55.24 -12.61 -16.24
N PHE A 134 54.14 -13.26 -15.93
CA PHE A 134 52.92 -13.26 -16.71
C PHE A 134 51.88 -12.42 -15.98
N SER A 135 51.31 -11.42 -16.64
CA SER A 135 50.25 -10.60 -16.05
C SER A 135 49.13 -10.35 -17.04
N VAL A 136 47.92 -10.53 -16.55
CA VAL A 136 46.69 -10.22 -17.27
C VAL A 136 45.78 -9.44 -16.33
N ARG A 137 45.17 -8.36 -16.82
CA ARG A 137 44.21 -7.56 -16.07
C ARG A 137 42.98 -7.35 -16.93
N PHE A 138 41.80 -7.63 -16.42
CA PHE A 138 40.57 -7.50 -17.20
C PHE A 138 39.86 -6.17 -16.95
N PRO A 139 39.15 -5.63 -17.96
CA PRO A 139 39.10 -6.10 -19.35
C PRO A 139 40.37 -5.68 -20.12
N ALA A 140 41.04 -6.62 -20.80
CA ALA A 140 42.16 -6.30 -21.69
C ALA A 140 42.19 -7.21 -22.91
N ASP A 141 42.57 -6.61 -24.03
CA ASP A 141 42.79 -7.30 -25.31
C ASP A 141 44.23 -7.85 -25.42
N SER A 142 45.05 -7.63 -24.40
CA SER A 142 46.46 -8.00 -24.36
C SER A 142 46.86 -8.66 -23.04
N VAL A 143 47.80 -9.60 -23.13
CA VAL A 143 48.53 -10.18 -22.00
C VAL A 143 49.91 -9.54 -21.96
N TYR A 144 50.41 -9.26 -20.76
CA TYR A 144 51.76 -8.71 -20.58
C TYR A 144 52.69 -9.76 -20.02
N ILE A 145 53.76 -10.06 -20.75
CA ILE A 145 54.81 -10.96 -20.31
C ILE A 145 56.05 -10.11 -20.04
N SER A 146 56.51 -10.08 -18.81
CA SER A 146 57.71 -9.39 -18.42
C SER A 146 58.89 -10.34 -18.30
N ALA A 147 60.06 -9.87 -18.71
CA ALA A 147 61.33 -10.57 -18.56
C ALA A 147 62.41 -9.55 -18.20
N ASN A 148 63.14 -9.80 -17.10
CA ASN A 148 64.19 -8.91 -16.61
C ASN A 148 63.75 -7.44 -16.57
N GLU A 149 62.61 -7.20 -15.90
CA GLU A 149 61.99 -5.87 -15.70
C GLU A 149 61.42 -5.18 -16.95
N HIS A 150 61.54 -5.79 -18.13
CA HIS A 150 60.93 -5.28 -19.36
C HIS A 150 59.62 -6.02 -19.65
N SER A 151 58.53 -5.28 -19.86
CA SER A 151 57.20 -5.83 -20.16
C SER A 151 56.91 -5.78 -21.65
N TYR A 152 56.48 -6.91 -22.20
CA TYR A 152 56.10 -7.07 -23.61
C TYR A 152 54.62 -7.40 -23.70
N ALA A 153 53.89 -6.68 -24.54
CA ALA A 153 52.47 -6.93 -24.79
C ALA A 153 52.31 -7.99 -25.88
N PHE A 154 51.51 -9.00 -25.59
CA PHE A 154 51.07 -10.05 -26.51
C PHE A 154 49.55 -9.98 -26.65
N SER A 155 49.00 -10.47 -27.75
CA SER A 155 47.54 -10.62 -27.86
C SER A 155 47.00 -11.55 -26.77
N SER A 156 45.86 -11.21 -26.18
CA SER A 156 45.22 -12.07 -25.18
C SER A 156 44.66 -13.37 -25.76
N HIS A 157 44.56 -13.46 -27.10
CA HIS A 157 44.06 -14.62 -27.84
C HIS A 157 42.75 -15.22 -27.27
N GLY A 158 41.89 -14.39 -26.65
CA GLY A 158 40.60 -14.83 -26.09
C GLY A 158 40.62 -15.16 -24.60
N ILE A 159 41.70 -14.85 -23.87
CA ILE A 159 41.71 -14.93 -22.40
C ILE A 159 40.69 -13.94 -21.81
N ARG A 160 39.81 -14.40 -20.90
CA ARG A 160 38.65 -13.66 -20.37
C ARG A 160 38.45 -13.91 -18.87
N SER A 161 37.79 -12.97 -18.18
CA SER A 161 37.50 -13.06 -16.74
C SER A 161 36.45 -14.09 -16.35
N ASP A 162 35.58 -14.49 -17.29
CA ASP A 162 34.44 -15.39 -17.05
C ASP A 162 34.77 -16.88 -17.24
N ARG A 163 36.05 -17.22 -17.48
CA ARG A 163 36.53 -18.59 -17.73
C ARG A 163 37.51 -19.05 -16.65
N GLY A 164 37.55 -20.37 -16.46
CA GLY A 164 38.52 -21.02 -15.59
C GLY A 164 39.79 -21.39 -16.34
N TYR A 165 40.95 -21.22 -15.70
CA TYR A 165 42.26 -21.52 -16.24
C TYR A 165 43.06 -22.41 -15.29
N ARG A 166 43.68 -23.45 -15.84
CA ARG A 166 44.59 -24.34 -15.13
C ARG A 166 46.01 -24.06 -15.58
N PHE A 167 46.91 -23.83 -14.64
CA PHE A 167 48.30 -23.51 -14.91
C PHE A 167 49.17 -24.74 -14.68
N HIS A 168 50.02 -25.03 -15.65
CA HIS A 168 51.03 -26.07 -15.58
C HIS A 168 52.39 -25.40 -15.73
N ILE A 169 53.09 -25.24 -14.62
CA ILE A 169 54.45 -24.69 -14.60
C ILE A 169 55.44 -25.83 -14.73
N LEU A 170 56.55 -25.54 -15.42
CA LEU A 170 57.78 -26.33 -15.51
C LEU A 170 57.84 -27.54 -14.56
N GLY A 171 57.47 -28.69 -15.10
CA GLY A 171 57.44 -29.97 -14.42
C GLY A 171 58.08 -31.02 -15.30
N ASP A 172 59.41 -31.14 -15.25
CA ASP A 172 60.07 -32.42 -15.47
C ASP A 172 61.45 -32.46 -14.82
N LYS A 173 61.83 -33.59 -14.22
CA LYS A 173 63.12 -33.78 -13.52
C LYS A 173 64.35 -33.71 -14.45
N ARG A 174 64.14 -33.56 -15.76
CA ARG A 174 65.15 -33.54 -16.82
C ARG A 174 65.29 -32.18 -17.53
N SER A 175 64.52 -31.17 -17.11
CA SER A 175 64.56 -29.83 -17.67
C SER A 175 65.92 -29.15 -17.48
N HIS A 176 66.40 -28.44 -18.50
CA HIS A 176 67.60 -27.59 -18.40
C HIS A 176 67.33 -26.29 -17.64
N LEU A 177 66.07 -25.87 -17.55
CA LEU A 177 65.62 -24.77 -16.72
C LEU A 177 65.22 -25.28 -15.33
N LYS A 178 65.70 -24.63 -14.28
CA LYS A 178 65.29 -24.91 -12.89
C LYS A 178 64.47 -23.75 -12.33
N LEU A 179 63.24 -24.02 -11.92
CA LEU A 179 62.44 -23.05 -11.18
C LEU A 179 63.04 -22.88 -9.77
N VAL A 180 63.38 -21.65 -9.41
CA VAL A 180 63.87 -21.28 -8.07
C VAL A 180 62.68 -20.98 -7.17
N GLU A 181 61.78 -20.12 -7.63
CA GLU A 181 60.59 -19.70 -6.89
C GLU A 181 59.49 -19.29 -7.87
N GLY A 182 58.25 -19.64 -7.53
CA GLY A 182 57.06 -19.23 -8.28
C GLY A 182 56.07 -18.58 -7.33
N HIS A 183 55.65 -17.36 -7.66
CA HIS A 183 54.70 -16.59 -6.88
C HIS A 183 53.50 -16.22 -7.76
N ALA A 184 52.29 -16.39 -7.25
CA ALA A 184 51.08 -15.99 -7.95
C ALA A 184 50.23 -15.08 -7.07
N GLU A 185 49.72 -13.99 -7.64
CA GLU A 185 48.79 -13.07 -7.01
C GLU A 185 47.53 -12.97 -7.86
N LEU A 186 46.37 -13.20 -7.25
CA LEU A 186 45.07 -12.94 -7.88
C LEU A 186 44.64 -11.51 -7.58
N LEU A 187 44.12 -10.83 -8.60
CA LEU A 187 43.55 -9.50 -8.44
C LEU A 187 42.08 -9.64 -8.01
N SER A 188 41.72 -9.16 -6.82
CA SER A 188 40.35 -9.22 -6.30
C SER A 188 39.87 -7.85 -5.81
N ILE A 189 38.54 -7.66 -5.79
CA ILE A 189 37.93 -6.46 -5.22
C ILE A 189 37.92 -6.63 -3.70
N GLY A 190 38.67 -5.78 -3.00
CA GLY A 190 38.59 -5.71 -1.54
C GLY A 190 37.21 -5.22 -1.12
N LYS A 191 36.33 -6.11 -0.66
CA LYS A 191 35.22 -5.69 0.20
C LYS A 191 35.80 -5.40 1.58
N GLU A 192 35.82 -4.13 1.98
CA GLU A 192 35.91 -3.82 3.40
C GLU A 192 34.65 -4.37 4.06
N GLU A 193 34.80 -5.44 4.86
CA GLU A 193 33.78 -5.83 5.80
C GLU A 193 33.67 -4.74 6.87
N GLN A 194 32.79 -3.77 6.64
CA GLN A 194 32.34 -2.87 7.68
C GLN A 194 31.51 -3.69 8.68
N HIS A 195 32.13 -4.11 9.78
CA HIS A 195 31.39 -4.52 10.96
C HIS A 195 30.58 -3.33 11.45
N LEU A 196 29.32 -3.23 10.99
CA LEU A 196 28.33 -2.30 11.52
C LEU A 196 28.11 -2.66 12.99
N SER A 197 28.79 -1.92 13.87
CA SER A 197 28.72 -2.08 15.31
C SER A 197 27.27 -2.12 15.81
N ALA A 198 26.98 -3.00 16.76
CA ALA A 198 25.64 -3.30 17.28
C ALA A 198 24.82 -2.07 17.72
N TRP A 199 25.47 -0.93 17.99
CA TRP A 199 24.78 0.32 18.32
C TRP A 199 23.91 0.86 17.18
N TYR A 200 24.23 0.57 15.91
CA TYR A 200 23.38 0.95 14.77
C TYR A 200 22.04 0.22 14.79
N TRP A 201 22.01 -1.04 15.24
CA TRP A 201 20.78 -1.81 15.40
C TRP A 201 19.92 -1.30 16.56
N ILE A 202 20.55 -0.85 17.66
CA ILE A 202 19.84 -0.22 18.78
C ILE A 202 19.23 1.11 18.34
N LEU A 203 19.98 1.93 17.59
CA LEU A 203 19.48 3.19 17.03
C LEU A 203 18.31 2.95 16.05
N LEU A 204 18.40 1.92 15.21
CA LEU A 204 17.33 1.51 14.30
C LEU A 204 16.05 1.15 15.07
N ILE A 205 16.17 0.38 16.15
CA ILE A 205 15.02 0.00 16.99
C ILE A 205 14.38 1.25 17.61
N ILE A 206 15.18 2.18 18.14
CA ILE A 206 14.66 3.42 18.74
C ILE A 206 13.95 4.28 17.68
N VAL A 207 14.49 4.39 16.47
CA VAL A 207 13.87 5.15 15.38
C VAL A 207 12.57 4.48 14.92
N VAL A 208 12.54 3.16 14.80
CA VAL A 208 11.33 2.41 14.44
C VAL A 208 10.27 2.57 15.54
N ASP A 209 10.65 2.45 16.81
CA ASP A 209 9.73 2.60 17.93
C ASP A 209 9.22 4.04 18.07
N MET A 210 10.07 5.03 17.77
CA MET A 210 9.68 6.44 17.68
C MET A 210 8.71 6.68 16.51
N ILE A 211 8.91 6.06 15.34
CA ILE A 211 8.00 6.15 14.20
C ILE A 211 6.67 5.45 14.51
N VAL A 212 6.70 4.29 15.17
CA VAL A 212 5.50 3.57 15.62
C VAL A 212 4.79 4.37 16.70
N PHE A 213 5.49 4.98 17.65
CA PHE A 213 4.93 5.84 18.69
C PHE A 213 4.34 7.12 18.11
N LEU A 214 5.05 7.83 17.21
CA LEU A 214 4.50 8.97 16.48
C LEU A 214 3.33 8.54 15.60
N GLY A 215 3.39 7.38 14.95
CA GLY A 215 2.33 6.80 14.15
C GLY A 215 1.10 6.45 14.97
N MET A 216 1.27 5.86 16.16
CA MET A 216 0.21 5.58 17.12
C MET A 216 -0.33 6.85 17.76
N HIS A 217 0.51 7.84 18.04
CA HIS A 217 0.11 9.11 18.63
C HIS A 217 -0.59 10.01 17.61
N TRP A 218 -0.14 10.01 16.35
CA TRP A 218 -0.90 10.55 15.21
C TRP A 218 -2.15 9.74 14.96
N ARG A 219 -2.16 8.42 15.08
CA ARG A 219 -3.39 7.60 14.95
C ARG A 219 -4.38 7.88 16.08
N ARG A 220 -3.92 8.12 17.31
CA ARG A 220 -4.76 8.50 18.47
C ARG A 220 -5.24 9.94 18.37
N ARG A 221 -4.41 10.90 17.93
CA ARG A 221 -4.82 12.28 17.65
C ARG A 221 -5.72 12.38 16.43
N ARG A 222 -5.46 11.59 15.39
CA ARG A 222 -6.30 11.42 14.21
C ARG A 222 -7.57 10.68 14.58
N GLN A 223 -7.60 9.70 15.48
CA GLN A 223 -8.85 9.09 15.98
C GLN A 223 -9.67 10.06 16.84
N LYS A 224 -9.03 10.92 17.64
CA LYS A 224 -9.72 12.01 18.37
C LYS A 224 -10.24 13.09 17.41
N ARG A 225 -9.49 13.43 16.35
CA ARG A 225 -9.94 14.33 15.26
C ARG A 225 -10.94 13.67 14.30
N LEU A 226 -10.89 12.36 14.09
CA LEU A 226 -11.82 11.53 13.31
C LEU A 226 -13.08 11.21 14.10
N LYS A 227 -13.08 11.31 15.44
CA LYS A 227 -14.35 11.39 16.20
C LYS A 227 -15.06 12.72 15.95
N ALA A 228 -14.31 13.78 15.63
CA ALA A 228 -14.84 15.07 15.19
C ALA A 228 -14.98 15.22 13.66
N SER A 229 -14.42 14.31 12.85
CA SER A 229 -14.30 14.40 11.38
C SER A 229 -14.81 13.16 10.62
N ASN A 230 -15.36 12.13 11.29
CA ASN A 230 -16.07 10.99 10.65
C ASN A 230 -17.60 11.11 10.76
N ARG A 231 -18.16 12.30 10.81
CA ARG A 231 -19.39 12.41 10.04
C ARG A 231 -18.88 12.39 8.61
N ILE A 232 -19.33 11.46 7.78
CA ILE A 232 -19.58 11.83 6.40
C ILE A 232 -20.29 13.17 6.55
N GLU A 233 -19.62 14.28 6.22
CA GLU A 233 -20.30 15.55 6.09
C GLU A 233 -21.35 15.24 5.03
N ILE A 234 -22.56 14.85 5.47
CA ILE A 234 -23.78 15.28 4.83
C ILE A 234 -23.46 16.72 4.53
N LEU A 235 -23.18 17.03 3.27
CA LEU A 235 -22.50 18.25 2.86
C LEU A 235 -23.30 19.43 3.44
N THR A 236 -22.95 19.86 4.64
CA THR A 236 -23.40 21.09 5.26
C THR A 236 -22.54 22.20 4.70
N SER A 237 -22.35 22.23 3.38
CA SER A 237 -22.47 23.52 2.74
C SER A 237 -23.97 23.81 2.77
N PHE A 238 -24.42 24.57 3.77
CA PHE A 238 -25.46 25.56 3.50
C PHE A 238 -24.90 26.40 2.35
N GLY A 239 -25.12 25.92 1.12
CA GLY A 239 -24.67 26.62 -0.08
C GLY A 239 -25.43 27.94 -0.14
N ASP A 240 -24.78 28.95 -0.68
CA ASP A 240 -25.27 30.33 -0.84
C ASP A 240 -26.55 30.44 -1.72
N GLU A 241 -27.18 29.32 -2.05
CA GLU A 241 -28.51 29.23 -2.65
C GLU A 241 -29.40 28.29 -1.82
N GLY A 242 -30.01 28.88 -0.78
CA GLY A 242 -31.18 28.36 -0.07
C GLY A 242 -31.01 27.03 0.68
N GLU A 243 -30.51 27.09 1.92
CA GLU A 243 -30.79 26.23 3.10
C GLU A 243 -31.12 24.72 2.96
N ARG A 244 -30.84 24.06 1.83
CA ARG A 244 -31.23 22.66 1.60
C ARG A 244 -30.10 21.70 1.96
N VAL A 245 -30.42 20.71 2.78
CA VAL A 245 -29.51 19.62 3.15
C VAL A 245 -29.16 18.80 1.90
N LYS A 246 -27.86 18.65 1.60
CA LYS A 246 -27.36 17.80 0.52
C LYS A 246 -26.99 16.42 1.04
N LEU A 247 -27.74 15.41 0.63
CA LEU A 247 -27.48 14.02 0.99
C LEU A 247 -26.43 13.38 0.05
N PRO A 248 -25.58 12.45 0.55
CA PRO A 248 -24.52 11.82 -0.25
C PRO A 248 -25.03 11.05 -1.48
N ARG A 249 -24.38 11.22 -2.63
CA ARG A 249 -24.72 10.46 -3.85
C ARG A 249 -23.68 9.42 -4.24
N TYR A 250 -22.63 9.23 -3.45
CA TYR A 250 -21.55 8.27 -3.73
C TYR A 250 -21.45 7.30 -2.58
N ASN A 251 -21.20 6.02 -2.88
CA ASN A 251 -21.09 4.95 -1.89
C ASN A 251 -22.26 4.95 -0.88
N ALA A 252 -23.49 5.13 -1.36
CA ALA A 252 -24.62 5.42 -0.49
C ALA A 252 -25.73 4.39 -0.62
N VAL A 253 -26.35 4.03 0.50
CA VAL A 253 -27.56 3.20 0.55
C VAL A 253 -28.65 3.96 1.28
N TYR A 254 -29.81 4.08 0.65
CA TYR A 254 -31.01 4.67 1.22
C TYR A 254 -32.07 3.59 1.39
N LEU A 255 -32.72 3.59 2.55
CA LEU A 255 -33.83 2.71 2.90
C LEU A 255 -35.11 3.50 3.23
N PHE A 256 -35.03 4.79 3.57
CA PHE A 256 -36.24 5.61 3.77
C PHE A 256 -36.90 5.95 2.42
N GLY A 257 -38.21 5.77 2.34
CA GLY A 257 -39.01 5.74 1.12
C GLY A 257 -38.90 4.39 0.38
N GLY A 258 -37.69 4.01 -0.01
CA GLY A 258 -37.43 2.80 -0.81
C GLY A 258 -35.94 2.51 -0.92
N LEU A 259 -35.59 1.30 -1.39
CA LEU A 259 -34.18 0.92 -1.54
C LEU A 259 -33.56 1.69 -2.70
N GLN A 260 -32.60 2.57 -2.38
CA GLN A 260 -31.72 3.17 -3.38
C GLN A 260 -30.26 2.88 -3.07
N VAL A 261 -29.51 2.45 -4.07
CA VAL A 261 -28.10 2.09 -3.94
C VAL A 261 -27.30 2.89 -4.95
N PHE A 262 -26.34 3.67 -4.48
CA PHE A 262 -25.45 4.49 -5.30
C PHE A 262 -24.02 3.93 -5.27
N ASP A 263 -23.44 3.78 -6.44
CA ASP A 263 -22.09 3.26 -6.59
C ASP A 263 -21.00 4.30 -6.27
N ARG A 264 -19.73 3.91 -6.43
CA ARG A 264 -18.56 4.79 -6.26
C ARG A 264 -18.47 5.95 -7.26
N ASN A 265 -19.20 5.88 -8.37
CA ASN A 265 -19.28 6.92 -9.40
C ASN A 265 -20.52 7.80 -9.21
N GLY A 266 -21.37 7.44 -8.23
CA GLY A 266 -22.62 8.11 -7.91
C GLY A 266 -23.77 7.76 -8.86
N GLU A 267 -23.65 6.65 -9.59
CA GLU A 267 -24.74 6.09 -10.38
C GLU A 267 -25.67 5.27 -9.48
N GLU A 268 -26.98 5.40 -9.71
CA GLU A 268 -27.96 4.58 -9.02
C GLU A 268 -28.00 3.17 -9.63
N VAL A 269 -27.60 2.18 -8.83
CA VAL A 269 -27.50 0.76 -9.23
C VAL A 269 -28.59 -0.12 -8.61
N SER A 270 -29.61 0.49 -7.97
CA SER A 270 -30.75 -0.18 -7.32
C SER A 270 -31.41 -1.23 -8.20
N GLN A 271 -31.55 -0.94 -9.50
CA GLN A 271 -32.20 -1.83 -10.48
C GLN A 271 -31.43 -3.12 -10.76
N ARG A 272 -30.13 -3.19 -10.42
CA ARG A 272 -29.30 -4.39 -10.59
C ARG A 272 -29.64 -5.48 -9.57
N PHE A 273 -30.38 -5.15 -8.50
CA PHE A 273 -30.79 -6.09 -7.47
C PHE A 273 -32.10 -6.76 -7.89
N SER A 274 -32.02 -8.05 -8.25
CA SER A 274 -33.23 -8.87 -8.43
C SER A 274 -34.06 -8.91 -7.11
N PRO A 275 -35.37 -9.21 -7.15
CA PRO A 275 -36.23 -9.18 -5.96
C PRO A 275 -35.66 -9.92 -4.74
N LEU A 276 -35.14 -11.13 -4.92
CA LEU A 276 -34.54 -11.92 -3.84
C LEU A 276 -33.22 -11.30 -3.32
N LEU A 277 -32.40 -10.73 -4.20
CA LEU A 277 -31.15 -10.06 -3.80
C LEU A 277 -31.45 -8.75 -3.06
N ARG A 278 -32.51 -8.04 -3.46
CA ARG A 278 -33.02 -6.84 -2.79
C ARG A 278 -33.48 -7.19 -1.37
N GLU A 279 -34.34 -8.20 -1.23
CA GLU A 279 -34.81 -8.67 0.08
C GLU A 279 -33.65 -9.11 0.98
N LEU A 280 -32.75 -9.96 0.45
CA LEU A 280 -31.57 -10.42 1.17
C LEU A 280 -30.67 -9.25 1.61
N PHE A 281 -30.45 -8.26 0.76
CA PHE A 281 -29.61 -7.12 1.09
C PHE A 281 -30.21 -6.27 2.21
N ILE A 282 -31.52 -5.96 2.09
CA ILE A 282 -32.25 -5.22 3.11
C ILE A 282 -32.19 -5.97 4.44
N LEU A 283 -32.51 -7.26 4.45
CA LEU A 283 -32.49 -8.08 5.66
C LEU A 283 -31.11 -8.07 6.32
N LEU A 284 -30.05 -8.22 5.53
CA LEU A 284 -28.69 -8.18 6.06
C LEU A 284 -28.33 -6.79 6.62
N ILE A 285 -28.73 -5.68 5.99
CA ILE A 285 -28.48 -4.33 6.54
C ILE A 285 -29.18 -4.16 7.88
N LEU A 286 -30.48 -4.43 7.95
CA LEU A 286 -31.26 -4.23 9.17
C LEU A 286 -30.75 -5.11 10.31
N ARG A 287 -30.48 -6.40 10.05
CA ARG A 287 -29.94 -7.32 11.06
C ARG A 287 -28.52 -6.99 11.46
N SER A 288 -27.73 -6.35 10.60
CA SER A 288 -26.34 -5.95 10.96
C SER A 288 -26.29 -4.91 12.07
N ALA A 289 -27.31 -4.07 12.20
CA ALA A 289 -27.48 -3.17 13.36
C ALA A 289 -27.73 -3.95 14.67
N GLU A 290 -28.23 -5.19 14.57
CA GLU A 290 -28.60 -6.07 15.69
C GLU A 290 -27.66 -7.26 15.89
N ASN A 291 -26.37 -7.13 15.53
CA ASN A 291 -25.37 -8.21 15.60
C ASN A 291 -25.43 -9.28 14.50
N GLY A 292 -26.14 -9.01 13.40
CA GLY A 292 -26.23 -9.87 12.22
C GLY A 292 -27.25 -10.99 12.35
N ILE A 293 -27.31 -11.84 11.33
CA ILE A 293 -28.27 -12.95 11.24
C ILE A 293 -27.55 -14.30 11.11
N SER A 294 -28.03 -15.32 11.82
CA SER A 294 -27.44 -16.65 11.71
C SER A 294 -27.74 -17.27 10.32
N SER A 295 -27.00 -18.33 9.95
CA SER A 295 -27.28 -19.00 8.67
C SER A 295 -28.63 -19.72 8.69
N GLU A 296 -29.01 -20.30 9.82
CA GLU A 296 -30.28 -20.99 10.03
C GLU A 296 -31.45 -20.01 9.95
N GLU A 297 -31.39 -18.91 10.70
CA GLU A 297 -32.43 -17.88 10.70
C GLU A 297 -32.61 -17.25 9.30
N LEU A 298 -31.51 -16.99 8.60
CA LEU A 298 -31.55 -16.49 7.23
C LEU A 298 -32.21 -17.49 6.27
N THR A 299 -32.00 -18.80 6.48
CA THR A 299 -32.69 -19.85 5.71
C THR A 299 -34.17 -19.89 6.02
N THR A 300 -34.56 -19.83 7.29
CA THR A 300 -35.97 -19.81 7.70
C THR A 300 -36.70 -18.58 7.16
N MET A 301 -36.03 -17.42 7.02
CA MET A 301 -36.68 -16.22 6.49
C MET A 301 -36.88 -16.25 4.97
N LEU A 302 -35.89 -16.73 4.20
CA LEU A 302 -35.90 -16.59 2.73
C LEU A 302 -36.12 -17.89 1.94
N TRP A 303 -35.90 -19.05 2.57
CA TRP A 303 -35.91 -20.37 1.92
C TRP A 303 -36.58 -21.43 2.83
N PHE A 304 -37.64 -21.06 3.55
CA PHE A 304 -38.37 -21.96 4.46
C PHE A 304 -39.01 -23.16 3.74
N ASP A 305 -39.25 -23.04 2.44
CA ASP A 305 -39.85 -24.04 1.57
C ASP A 305 -38.85 -25.08 1.05
N LYS A 306 -37.55 -24.94 1.36
CA LYS A 306 -36.47 -25.75 0.78
C LYS A 306 -35.87 -26.71 1.80
N ASP A 307 -35.42 -27.86 1.32
CA ASP A 307 -34.58 -28.76 2.11
C ASP A 307 -33.22 -28.10 2.42
N ASP A 308 -32.56 -28.57 3.49
CA ASP A 308 -31.31 -28.00 3.99
C ASP A 308 -30.20 -27.89 2.94
N VAL A 309 -30.10 -28.88 2.04
CA VAL A 309 -29.05 -28.91 1.01
C VAL A 309 -29.33 -27.85 -0.05
N SER A 310 -30.58 -27.80 -0.54
CA SER A 310 -31.03 -26.80 -1.50
C SER A 310 -30.96 -25.38 -0.93
N ALA A 311 -31.42 -25.17 0.30
CA ALA A 311 -31.37 -23.87 0.97
C ALA A 311 -29.92 -23.38 1.16
N LYS A 312 -29.01 -24.27 1.57
CA LYS A 312 -27.58 -23.94 1.72
C LYS A 312 -26.96 -23.51 0.38
N ASN A 313 -27.25 -24.23 -0.70
CA ASN A 313 -26.74 -23.91 -2.04
C ASN A 313 -27.33 -22.58 -2.55
N ASN A 314 -28.64 -22.37 -2.42
CA ASN A 314 -29.30 -21.13 -2.81
C ASN A 314 -28.73 -19.93 -2.05
N ARG A 315 -28.54 -20.04 -0.73
CA ARG A 315 -27.92 -19.00 0.09
C ARG A 315 -26.51 -18.69 -0.37
N ALA A 316 -25.68 -19.70 -0.63
CA ALA A 316 -24.30 -19.50 -1.08
C ALA A 316 -24.23 -18.76 -2.43
N VAL A 317 -25.06 -19.17 -3.39
CA VAL A 317 -25.13 -18.54 -4.72
C VAL A 317 -25.62 -17.09 -4.61
N ASN A 318 -26.69 -16.83 -3.87
CA ASN A 318 -27.25 -15.47 -3.74
C ASN A 318 -26.32 -14.53 -2.95
N LEU A 319 -25.66 -15.00 -1.89
CA LEU A 319 -24.63 -14.22 -1.21
C LEU A 319 -23.44 -13.89 -2.12
N SER A 320 -23.04 -14.82 -2.99
CA SER A 320 -21.99 -14.56 -3.99
C SER A 320 -22.40 -13.47 -4.98
N LYS A 321 -23.59 -13.57 -5.56
CA LYS A 321 -24.16 -12.54 -6.45
C LYS A 321 -24.28 -11.19 -5.75
N LEU A 322 -24.76 -11.18 -4.50
CA LEU A 322 -24.92 -9.97 -3.73
C LEU A 322 -23.58 -9.29 -3.45
N ARG A 323 -22.52 -10.05 -3.12
CA ARG A 323 -21.16 -9.50 -2.93
C ARG A 323 -20.68 -8.73 -4.15
N VAL A 324 -20.84 -9.30 -5.35
CA VAL A 324 -20.46 -8.62 -6.61
C VAL A 324 -21.23 -7.31 -6.78
N LEU A 325 -22.51 -7.27 -6.45
CA LEU A 325 -23.30 -6.03 -6.53
C LEU A 325 -22.80 -4.98 -5.55
N VAL A 326 -22.59 -5.35 -4.28
CA VAL A 326 -22.20 -4.37 -3.24
C VAL A 326 -20.75 -3.91 -3.36
N GLU A 327 -19.87 -4.65 -4.03
CA GLU A 327 -18.51 -4.20 -4.36
C GLU A 327 -18.51 -2.92 -5.20
N SER A 328 -19.52 -2.72 -6.05
CA SER A 328 -19.67 -1.48 -6.83
C SER A 328 -19.92 -0.24 -5.96
N VAL A 329 -20.62 -0.42 -4.83
CA VAL A 329 -20.94 0.64 -3.85
C VAL A 329 -19.67 1.25 -3.28
N GLY A 330 -18.62 0.47 -3.04
CA GLY A 330 -17.43 0.98 -2.33
C GLY A 330 -17.69 1.11 -0.83
N GLY A 331 -16.69 0.71 -0.04
CA GLY A 331 -16.81 0.74 1.43
C GLY A 331 -17.88 -0.19 2.03
N CYS A 332 -18.44 -1.13 1.25
CA CYS A 332 -19.44 -2.10 1.69
C CYS A 332 -18.93 -3.52 1.50
N THR A 333 -19.00 -4.36 2.54
CA THR A 333 -18.55 -5.76 2.49
C THR A 333 -19.53 -6.69 3.21
N ILE A 334 -19.69 -7.91 2.73
CA ILE A 334 -20.55 -8.93 3.34
C ILE A 334 -19.72 -10.10 3.83
N SER A 335 -19.70 -10.28 5.14
CA SER A 335 -18.87 -11.27 5.82
C SER A 335 -19.65 -12.00 6.91
N LYS A 336 -19.13 -13.15 7.36
CA LYS A 336 -19.67 -13.91 8.47
C LYS A 336 -18.77 -13.70 9.68
N ILE A 337 -19.32 -13.10 10.73
CA ILE A 337 -18.60 -12.69 11.94
C ILE A 337 -19.27 -13.35 13.14
N SER A 338 -18.50 -14.12 13.91
CA SER A 338 -19.00 -14.83 15.09
C SER A 338 -20.26 -15.67 14.81
N GLY A 339 -20.29 -16.35 13.66
CA GLY A 339 -21.43 -17.19 13.28
C GLY A 339 -22.57 -16.47 12.54
N ASN A 340 -22.57 -15.12 12.52
CA ASN A 340 -23.65 -14.33 11.93
C ASN A 340 -23.19 -13.59 10.66
N TRP A 341 -24.06 -13.55 9.66
CA TRP A 341 -23.89 -12.74 8.45
C TRP A 341 -24.13 -11.27 8.77
N ARG A 342 -23.21 -10.42 8.29
CA ARG A 342 -23.26 -8.98 8.45
C ARG A 342 -22.85 -8.26 7.17
N VAL A 343 -23.48 -7.11 6.93
CA VAL A 343 -22.99 -6.07 6.02
C VAL A 343 -22.19 -5.08 6.86
N GLN A 344 -20.94 -4.88 6.48
CA GLN A 344 -20.06 -3.91 7.11
C GLN A 344 -19.84 -2.75 6.16
N PHE A 345 -20.17 -1.56 6.64
CA PHE A 345 -19.89 -0.31 5.96
C PHE A 345 -18.69 0.36 6.64
N ASP A 346 -17.67 0.70 5.87
CA ASP A 346 -16.59 1.56 6.35
C ASP A 346 -17.01 3.03 6.31
N LYS A 347 -16.09 3.93 6.65
CA LYS A 347 -16.38 5.36 6.79
C LYS A 347 -16.61 6.09 5.46
N THR A 348 -16.32 5.44 4.35
CA THR A 348 -16.50 6.00 3.00
C THR A 348 -17.90 5.74 2.45
N ALA A 349 -18.69 4.89 3.11
CA ALA A 349 -20.03 4.54 2.69
C ALA A 349 -21.09 5.12 3.64
N PHE A 350 -22.17 5.64 3.05
CA PHE A 350 -23.30 6.24 3.77
C PHE A 350 -24.50 5.30 3.79
N VAL A 351 -25.18 5.19 4.92
CA VAL A 351 -26.45 4.45 5.05
C VAL A 351 -27.42 5.27 5.88
N ASP A 352 -28.53 5.71 5.29
CA ASP A 352 -29.51 6.58 5.96
C ASP A 352 -30.15 5.94 7.20
N TYR A 353 -30.44 4.64 7.14
CA TYR A 353 -31.02 3.87 8.24
C TYR A 353 -30.18 3.97 9.51
N TYR A 354 -28.85 3.89 9.39
CA TYR A 354 -27.94 3.98 10.52
C TYR A 354 -27.87 5.38 11.14
N GLU A 355 -28.24 6.43 10.39
CA GLU A 355 -28.33 7.80 10.92
C GLU A 355 -29.57 8.04 11.78
N CYS A 356 -30.58 7.16 11.67
CA CYS A 356 -31.84 7.22 12.40
C CYS A 356 -31.97 6.17 13.52
N LEU A 357 -30.94 5.34 13.75
CA LEU A 357 -30.94 4.39 14.86
C LEU A 357 -31.02 5.09 16.22
N PRO A 358 -31.64 4.47 17.26
CA PRO A 358 -31.85 5.07 18.58
C PRO A 358 -30.59 5.70 19.19
N GLU A 359 -29.41 5.10 18.99
CA GLU A 359 -28.14 5.61 19.52
C GLU A 359 -27.71 6.95 18.87
N ARG A 360 -28.21 7.24 17.67
CA ARG A 360 -27.91 8.45 16.89
C ARG A 360 -28.96 9.55 17.01
N ILE A 361 -30.14 9.23 17.53
CA ILE A 361 -31.26 10.17 17.68
C ILE A 361 -31.61 10.46 19.13
N ARG A 362 -30.72 10.17 20.08
CA ARG A 362 -30.98 10.41 21.51
C ARG A 362 -31.37 11.88 21.74
N PRO A 363 -32.45 12.17 22.47
CA PRO A 363 -32.99 13.52 22.61
C PRO A 363 -31.99 14.57 23.08
N ASP A 364 -31.12 14.20 24.01
CA ASP A 364 -30.04 15.05 24.56
C ASP A 364 -28.94 15.41 23.55
N SER A 365 -28.84 14.64 22.47
CA SER A 365 -27.85 14.81 21.41
C SER A 365 -28.41 15.44 20.13
N LEU A 366 -29.74 15.65 20.06
CA LEU A 366 -30.39 16.27 18.91
C LEU A 366 -30.15 17.78 18.90
N THR A 367 -30.06 18.34 17.70
CA THR A 367 -29.91 19.78 17.43
C THR A 367 -30.85 20.16 16.29
N THR A 368 -31.19 21.44 16.15
CA THR A 368 -31.97 21.94 15.01
C THR A 368 -31.39 21.52 13.66
N GLU A 369 -30.07 21.56 13.50
CA GLU A 369 -29.39 21.09 12.28
C GLU A 369 -29.60 19.58 12.06
N ARG A 370 -29.56 18.78 13.14
CA ARG A 370 -29.81 17.35 13.06
C ARG A 370 -31.28 17.05 12.68
N ILE A 371 -32.23 17.86 13.14
CA ILE A 371 -33.63 17.77 12.69
C ILE A 371 -33.74 18.07 11.19
N LYS A 372 -33.07 19.10 10.68
CA LYS A 372 -33.02 19.39 9.23
C LYS A 372 -32.49 18.18 8.44
N ILE A 373 -31.46 17.51 8.95
CA ILE A 373 -30.91 16.28 8.36
C ILE A 373 -31.95 15.15 8.38
N ILE A 374 -32.56 14.85 9.53
CA ILE A 374 -33.56 13.78 9.65
C ILE A 374 -34.77 14.04 8.74
N ALA A 375 -35.19 15.31 8.62
CA ALA A 375 -36.24 15.70 7.69
C ALA A 375 -35.87 15.39 6.24
N ALA A 376 -34.62 15.61 5.84
CA ALA A 376 -34.15 15.29 4.49
C ALA A 376 -34.08 13.78 4.26
N LEU A 377 -33.61 12.99 5.25
CA LEU A 377 -33.54 11.53 5.15
C LEU A 377 -34.94 10.91 5.02
N THR A 378 -35.90 11.42 5.78
CA THR A 378 -37.29 10.89 5.83
C THR A 378 -38.23 11.58 4.84
N ALA A 379 -37.72 12.46 3.97
CA ALA A 379 -38.53 13.25 3.04
C ALA A 379 -39.33 12.37 2.05
N LYS A 380 -38.83 11.18 1.72
CA LYS A 380 -39.48 10.22 0.81
C LYS A 380 -40.47 9.29 1.52
N GLY A 381 -40.63 9.41 2.84
CA GLY A 381 -41.51 8.57 3.65
C GLY A 381 -40.76 7.71 4.67
N GLY A 382 -41.49 6.77 5.25
CA GLY A 382 -41.00 5.81 6.25
C GLY A 382 -40.03 4.77 5.68
N LEU A 383 -39.58 3.85 6.52
CA LEU A 383 -38.61 2.83 6.13
C LEU A 383 -39.23 1.87 5.11
N LEU A 384 -38.68 1.84 3.88
CA LEU A 384 -39.03 0.87 2.83
C LEU A 384 -40.55 0.77 2.59
N ASN A 385 -41.20 1.91 2.38
CA ASN A 385 -42.66 2.01 2.23
C ASN A 385 -43.23 1.09 1.14
N GLU A 386 -42.46 0.84 0.08
CA GLU A 386 -42.83 0.01 -1.07
C GLU A 386 -42.54 -1.49 -0.90
N CYS A 387 -42.06 -1.94 0.28
CA CYS A 387 -41.74 -3.34 0.54
C CYS A 387 -42.70 -3.95 1.58
N ASP A 388 -43.34 -5.06 1.24
CA ASP A 388 -44.36 -5.73 2.06
C ASP A 388 -43.87 -7.10 2.61
N TYR A 389 -42.59 -7.17 3.00
CA TYR A 389 -42.06 -8.38 3.62
C TYR A 389 -42.62 -8.52 5.04
N LEU A 390 -43.23 -9.66 5.38
CA LEU A 390 -43.85 -9.87 6.69
C LEU A 390 -42.90 -9.64 7.86
N TRP A 391 -41.62 -10.01 7.72
CA TRP A 391 -40.61 -9.81 8.76
C TRP A 391 -40.16 -8.34 8.92
N LEU A 392 -40.47 -7.47 7.94
CA LEU A 392 -40.02 -6.08 7.90
C LEU A 392 -40.87 -5.17 8.80
N ASP A 393 -42.12 -5.52 9.06
CA ASP A 393 -43.06 -4.70 9.84
C ASP A 393 -42.53 -4.37 11.23
N THR A 394 -41.92 -5.35 11.92
CA THR A 394 -41.28 -5.13 13.22
C THR A 394 -40.17 -4.07 13.16
N PHE A 395 -39.39 -4.03 12.07
CA PHE A 395 -38.35 -3.01 11.90
C PHE A 395 -38.94 -1.64 11.59
N LYS A 396 -40.00 -1.57 10.77
CA LYS A 396 -40.73 -0.34 10.45
C LYS A 396 -41.34 0.28 11.71
N SER A 397 -42.05 -0.50 12.51
CA SER A 397 -42.67 -0.01 13.75
C SER A 397 -41.62 0.47 14.73
N ARG A 398 -40.58 -0.33 14.99
CA ARG A 398 -39.55 0.05 15.97
C ARG A 398 -38.79 1.32 15.59
N ILE A 399 -38.43 1.51 14.32
CA ILE A 399 -37.75 2.74 13.90
C ILE A 399 -38.69 3.94 14.00
N ALA A 400 -39.95 3.79 13.59
CA ALA A 400 -40.97 4.84 13.69
C ALA A 400 -41.17 5.25 15.16
N ASP A 401 -41.43 4.30 16.05
CA ASP A 401 -41.64 4.54 17.49
C ASP A 401 -40.45 5.27 18.11
N SER A 402 -39.23 4.77 17.87
CA SER A 402 -38.02 5.38 18.43
C SER A 402 -37.78 6.81 17.93
N LEU A 403 -38.14 7.07 16.67
CA LEU A 403 -37.98 8.36 16.04
C LEU A 403 -39.04 9.34 16.55
N ILE A 404 -40.31 8.92 16.61
CA ILE A 404 -41.41 9.72 17.16
C ILE A 404 -41.12 10.09 18.62
N GLU A 405 -40.80 9.11 19.47
CA GLU A 405 -40.49 9.34 20.89
C GLU A 405 -39.33 10.32 21.05
N SER A 406 -38.23 10.10 20.32
CA SER A 406 -37.04 10.93 20.44
C SER A 406 -37.28 12.36 19.98
N LEU A 407 -38.02 12.54 18.89
CA LEU A 407 -38.35 13.86 18.33
C LEU A 407 -39.33 14.63 19.22
N LEU A 408 -40.37 13.99 19.74
CA LEU A 408 -41.30 14.62 20.69
C LEU A 408 -40.58 15.03 21.96
N LYS A 409 -39.74 14.15 22.51
CA LYS A 409 -38.93 14.48 23.70
C LYS A 409 -37.93 15.59 23.44
N TYR A 410 -37.35 15.68 22.25
CA TYR A 410 -36.52 16.82 21.90
C TYR A 410 -37.32 18.11 21.76
N ALA A 411 -38.55 18.04 21.22
CA ALA A 411 -39.42 19.20 21.06
C ALA A 411 -39.78 19.88 22.40
N THR A 412 -39.88 19.11 23.49
CA THR A 412 -40.12 19.68 24.84
C THR A 412 -38.89 20.36 25.45
N LEU A 413 -37.69 20.06 24.95
CA LEU A 413 -36.43 20.71 25.36
C LEU A 413 -36.18 22.03 24.60
N LEU A 414 -36.93 22.29 23.53
CA LEU A 414 -36.79 23.50 22.73
C LEU A 414 -37.54 24.67 23.38
N ASP A 415 -36.86 25.81 23.46
CA ASP A 415 -37.46 27.07 23.90
C ASP A 415 -38.76 27.37 23.12
N GLU A 416 -39.77 27.88 23.83
CA GLU A 416 -41.09 28.19 23.28
C GLU A 416 -41.06 29.26 22.21
N HIS A 417 -40.11 30.20 22.24
CA HIS A 417 -40.15 31.39 21.38
C HIS A 417 -39.13 31.42 20.23
N GLU A 418 -38.07 30.62 20.29
CA GLU A 418 -36.98 30.71 19.29
C GLU A 418 -36.93 29.54 18.28
N ALA A 419 -37.65 28.45 18.54
CA ALA A 419 -37.50 27.19 17.77
C ALA A 419 -38.73 26.78 16.94
N TYR A 420 -39.58 27.73 16.51
CA TYR A 420 -40.82 27.42 15.77
C TYR A 420 -40.60 26.55 14.54
N ASP A 421 -39.65 26.91 13.68
CA ASP A 421 -39.37 26.15 12.45
C ASP A 421 -38.93 24.72 12.75
N THR A 422 -38.20 24.51 13.85
CA THR A 422 -37.78 23.18 14.28
C THR A 422 -38.96 22.37 14.79
N LYS A 423 -39.86 22.96 15.59
CA LYS A 423 -41.07 22.30 16.10
C LYS A 423 -42.02 21.91 14.97
N LEU A 424 -42.21 22.80 13.98
CA LEU A 424 -42.97 22.49 12.78
C LEU A 424 -42.33 21.34 11.98
N LEU A 425 -41.00 21.39 11.79
CA LEU A 425 -40.30 20.34 11.06
C LEU A 425 -40.37 18.98 11.77
N ILE A 426 -40.28 18.95 13.10
CA ILE A 426 -40.50 17.75 13.91
C ILE A 426 -41.90 17.19 13.67
N SER A 427 -42.93 18.03 13.76
CA SER A 427 -44.30 17.58 13.52
C SER A 427 -44.51 17.04 12.11
N ASP A 428 -43.89 17.66 11.09
CA ASP A 428 -43.94 17.19 9.70
C ASP A 428 -43.24 15.84 9.52
N ILE A 429 -42.13 15.61 10.21
CA ILE A 429 -41.47 14.30 10.20
C ILE A 429 -42.41 13.26 10.82
N ILE A 430 -42.97 13.52 12.00
CA ILE A 430 -43.85 12.56 12.69
C ILE A 430 -45.07 12.21 11.84
N PHE A 431 -45.71 13.20 11.20
CA PHE A 431 -46.86 12.95 10.31
C PHE A 431 -46.56 12.07 9.09
N ARG A 432 -45.29 11.94 8.67
CA ARG A 432 -44.91 11.01 7.60
C ARG A 432 -44.87 9.55 8.05
N PHE A 433 -44.67 9.31 9.35
CA PHE A 433 -44.67 7.98 9.95
C PHE A 433 -46.04 7.62 10.52
N ASP A 434 -46.73 8.60 11.11
CA ASP A 434 -48.05 8.44 11.72
C ASP A 434 -48.89 9.70 11.42
N SER A 435 -49.74 9.62 10.41
CA SER A 435 -50.61 10.71 9.94
C SER A 435 -51.65 11.15 10.98
N VAL A 436 -51.92 10.31 11.97
CA VAL A 436 -52.93 10.50 13.02
C VAL A 436 -52.31 10.60 14.41
N ASN A 437 -51.04 11.00 14.47
CA ASN A 437 -50.34 11.25 15.72
C ASN A 437 -50.86 12.51 16.45
N GLU A 438 -51.58 12.32 17.55
CA GLU A 438 -52.14 13.45 18.29
C GLU A 438 -51.09 14.36 18.93
N ALA A 439 -49.94 13.82 19.36
CA ALA A 439 -48.88 14.62 19.97
C ALA A 439 -48.24 15.56 18.93
N ALA A 440 -48.03 15.08 17.70
CA ALA A 440 -47.60 15.92 16.59
C ALA A 440 -48.65 16.99 16.23
N LEU A 441 -49.94 16.64 16.27
CA LEU A 441 -51.03 17.60 16.07
C LEU A 441 -50.99 18.72 17.10
N ARG A 442 -50.92 18.39 18.39
CA ARG A 442 -50.81 19.37 19.48
C ARG A 442 -49.60 20.28 19.27
N LEU A 443 -48.41 19.69 19.05
CA LEU A 443 -47.18 20.43 18.81
C LEU A 443 -47.31 21.41 17.63
N LYS A 444 -47.84 20.96 16.49
CA LYS A 444 -47.96 21.77 15.27
C LYS A 444 -48.97 22.91 15.43
N CYS A 445 -50.14 22.60 15.98
CA CYS A 445 -51.18 23.60 16.24
C CYS A 445 -50.74 24.65 17.26
N ALA A 446 -50.19 24.24 18.40
CA ALA A 446 -49.66 25.15 19.42
C ALA A 446 -48.56 26.05 18.83
N THR A 447 -47.66 25.49 18.02
CA THR A 447 -46.61 26.27 17.34
C THR A 447 -47.20 27.33 16.40
N TYR A 448 -48.18 26.98 15.56
CA TYR A 448 -48.84 27.97 14.69
C TYR A 448 -49.60 29.04 15.46
N VAL A 449 -50.25 28.69 16.59
CA VAL A 449 -50.93 29.63 17.48
C VAL A 449 -49.93 30.65 18.04
N SER A 450 -48.78 30.19 18.54
CA SER A 450 -47.70 31.03 19.05
C SER A 450 -47.11 31.95 17.96
N MET A 451 -47.06 31.49 16.71
CA MET A 451 -46.68 32.30 15.54
C MET A 451 -47.79 33.27 15.06
N ARG A 452 -48.94 33.34 15.74
CA ARG A 452 -50.14 34.10 15.34
C ARG A 452 -50.73 33.67 13.99
N LYS A 453 -50.48 32.43 13.56
CA LYS A 453 -50.97 31.83 12.31
C LYS A 453 -52.18 30.91 12.56
N GLN A 454 -53.24 31.45 13.16
CA GLN A 454 -54.45 30.70 13.56
C GLN A 454 -55.09 29.91 12.42
N TYR A 455 -55.13 30.48 11.21
CA TYR A 455 -55.66 29.81 10.02
C TYR A 455 -54.90 28.49 9.73
N MET A 456 -53.56 28.50 9.80
CA MET A 456 -52.74 27.31 9.55
C MET A 456 -52.96 26.22 10.61
N ALA A 457 -53.14 26.60 11.87
CA ALA A 457 -53.48 25.67 12.95
C ALA A 457 -54.83 24.98 12.67
N LYS A 458 -55.85 25.76 12.31
CA LYS A 458 -57.19 25.24 12.02
C LYS A 458 -57.18 24.31 10.80
N THR A 459 -56.52 24.69 9.72
CA THR A 459 -56.37 23.84 8.52
C THR A 459 -55.65 22.53 8.83
N THR A 460 -54.62 22.58 9.68
CA THR A 460 -53.89 21.37 10.13
C THR A 460 -54.81 20.43 10.89
N TYR A 461 -55.59 20.95 11.84
CA TYR A 461 -56.57 20.19 12.61
C TYR A 461 -57.68 19.59 11.74
N GLU A 462 -58.24 20.35 10.80
CA GLU A 462 -59.26 19.86 9.87
C GLU A 462 -58.71 18.77 8.94
N HIS A 463 -57.45 18.88 8.50
CA HIS A 463 -56.77 17.82 7.76
C HIS A 463 -56.63 16.56 8.60
N PHE A 464 -56.12 16.68 9.82
CA PHE A 464 -55.99 15.55 10.75
C PHE A 464 -57.33 14.84 10.98
N CYS A 465 -58.41 15.58 11.23
CA CYS A 465 -59.73 14.99 11.45
C CYS A 465 -60.23 14.19 10.23
N ARG A 466 -59.93 14.65 9.01
CA ARG A 466 -60.28 13.93 7.78
C ARG A 466 -59.50 12.63 7.65
N GLU A 467 -58.18 12.66 7.91
CA GLU A 467 -57.33 11.46 7.88
C GLU A 467 -57.73 10.47 8.97
N TYR A 468 -57.98 10.94 10.19
CA TYR A 468 -58.44 10.13 11.32
C TYR A 468 -59.75 9.41 10.98
N LYS A 469 -60.74 10.15 10.46
CA LYS A 469 -62.00 9.56 10.02
C LYS A 469 -61.81 8.58 8.87
N SER A 470 -60.90 8.85 7.93
CA SER A 470 -60.62 7.94 6.83
C SER A 470 -59.99 6.62 7.28
N LEU A 471 -59.19 6.63 8.36
CA LEU A 471 -58.48 5.45 8.86
C LEU A 471 -59.32 4.63 9.85
N TYR A 472 -60.12 5.29 10.70
CA TYR A 472 -60.86 4.64 11.78
C TYR A 472 -62.38 4.60 11.57
N ASP A 473 -62.90 5.26 10.53
CA ASP A 473 -64.34 5.45 10.26
C ASP A 473 -65.11 6.16 11.40
N GLU A 474 -64.38 6.85 12.29
CA GLU A 474 -64.92 7.56 13.44
C GLU A 474 -64.44 9.03 13.45
N PRO A 475 -65.27 9.98 13.94
CA PRO A 475 -64.83 11.35 14.09
C PRO A 475 -63.82 11.48 15.23
N PHE A 476 -62.83 12.35 15.07
CA PHE A 476 -61.89 12.67 16.15
C PHE A 476 -62.60 13.40 17.30
N GLU A 477 -62.44 12.89 18.53
CA GLU A 477 -63.22 13.34 19.70
C GLU A 477 -62.79 14.71 20.22
N HIS A 478 -61.49 15.04 20.15
CA HIS A 478 -60.98 16.29 20.72
C HIS A 478 -61.19 17.47 19.78
N SER A 479 -61.93 18.48 20.25
CA SER A 479 -62.11 19.76 19.54
C SER A 479 -60.80 20.51 19.28
N PHE A 480 -60.81 21.44 18.32
CA PHE A 480 -59.68 22.34 18.07
C PHE A 480 -59.24 23.10 19.33
N ASN A 481 -60.19 23.60 20.13
CA ASN A 481 -59.89 24.35 21.35
C ASN A 481 -59.18 23.47 22.38
N SER A 482 -59.59 22.21 22.55
CA SER A 482 -58.91 21.28 23.46
C SER A 482 -57.49 20.92 23.01
N ILE A 483 -57.22 20.94 21.70
CA ILE A 483 -55.89 20.67 21.15
C ILE A 483 -54.90 21.81 21.40
N ILE A 484 -55.37 23.06 21.44
CA ILE A 484 -54.51 24.24 21.63
C ILE A 484 -54.43 24.74 23.07
N SER A 485 -55.28 24.24 23.98
CA SER A 485 -55.38 24.71 25.37
C SER A 485 -54.56 23.90 26.38
N GLN A 486 -53.89 22.85 25.94
CA GLN A 486 -52.99 21.99 26.73
C GLN A 486 -51.55 22.22 26.27
#